data_AF-A0A6A6H837-F1
#
_entry.id   AF-A0A6A6H837-F1
#
_cell.length_a   1.000
_cell.length_b   1.000
_cell.length_c   1.000
_cell.angle_alpha   90.00
_cell.angle_beta   90.00
_cell.angle_gamma   90.00
#
_symmetry.space_group_name_H-M   'P 1'
#
loop_
_entity.id
_entity.type
_entity.pdbx_description
1 polymer ?
#
loop_
_entity_poly.entity_id
_entity_poly.type
_entity_poly.pdbx_seq_one_letter_code
_entity_poly.pdbx_strand_id
1 'polypeptide(L)'
;MDVCNNDHDWCPRKTPLLPKRVIDVETSGQPLDPVLRETFGEHGQYAALSYCWGDGQVNVTTRENIAQFKNVISISELSQTLQDVISVT
;
A
#
# COMPACT_ATOMS: atom_id res chain seq x y z
N MET A 1 17.41 8.19 11.80
CA MET A 1 16.44 8.80 10.87
C MET A 1 15.24 9.20 11.69
N ASP A 2 15.29 10.35 12.36
CA ASP A 2 14.23 10.79 13.26
C ASP A 2 14.32 12.31 13.44
N VAL A 3 13.91 13.08 12.41
CA VAL A 3 13.75 14.54 12.53
C VAL A 3 12.60 14.99 11.62
N CYS A 4 11.45 14.34 11.73
CA CYS A 4 10.23 14.77 11.04
C CYS A 4 9.01 14.70 11.96
N ASN A 5 9.21 14.94 13.26
CA ASN A 5 8.11 14.80 14.21
C ASN A 5 8.07 15.94 15.23
N ASN A 6 7.65 17.13 14.80
CA ASN A 6 6.66 17.99 15.50
C ASN A 6 6.85 19.51 15.35
N ASP A 7 8.02 20.00 14.92
CA ASP A 7 8.34 21.45 15.03
C ASP A 7 8.43 22.21 13.70
N HIS A 8 7.67 21.78 12.68
CA HIS A 8 7.63 22.48 11.41
C HIS A 8 6.23 23.03 11.20
N ASP A 9 6.13 24.36 11.08
CA ASP A 9 4.91 25.10 10.76
C ASP A 9 4.28 24.62 9.42
N TRP A 10 5.12 24.09 8.53
CA TRP A 10 4.74 23.53 7.23
C TRP A 10 4.47 22.01 7.24
N CYS A 11 4.57 21.34 8.39
CA CYS A 11 4.33 19.90 8.44
C CYS A 11 2.85 19.63 8.19
N PRO A 12 2.46 18.85 7.17
CA PRO A 12 1.07 18.52 6.94
C PRO A 12 0.59 17.57 8.06
N ARG A 13 0.15 18.15 9.18
CA ARG A 13 -0.46 17.43 10.33
C ARG A 13 -1.82 16.79 9.98
N LYS A 14 -2.28 16.93 8.74
CA LYS A 14 -3.54 16.36 8.29
C LYS A 14 -3.27 14.95 7.79
N THR A 15 -4.04 13.98 8.29
CA THR A 15 -4.14 12.67 7.68
C THR A 15 -4.41 12.87 6.19
N PRO A 16 -3.53 12.39 5.30
CA PRO A 16 -3.70 12.67 3.88
C PRO A 16 -4.92 11.91 3.34
N LEU A 17 -5.47 12.44 2.25
CA LEU A 17 -6.51 11.74 1.49
C LEU A 17 -5.89 10.49 0.86
N LEU A 18 -6.48 9.34 1.12
CA LEU A 18 -6.03 8.09 0.55
C LEU A 18 -6.33 8.06 -0.96
N PRO A 19 -5.45 7.46 -1.78
CA PRO A 19 -5.79 7.08 -3.14
C PRO A 19 -7.03 6.20 -3.14
N LYS A 20 -7.88 6.28 -4.17
CA LYS A 20 -9.16 5.54 -4.26
C LYS A 20 -9.04 4.02 -4.01
N ARG A 21 -7.84 3.47 -4.21
CA ARG A 21 -7.48 2.09 -3.98
C ARG A 21 -6.14 2.06 -3.26
N VAL A 22 -6.07 1.36 -2.15
CA VAL A 22 -4.84 1.12 -1.39
C VAL A 22 -4.69 -0.36 -1.13
N ILE A 23 -3.45 -0.80 -0.92
CA ILE A 23 -3.18 -2.14 -0.41
C ILE A 23 -3.20 -2.03 1.11
N ASP A 24 -4.13 -2.73 1.74
CA ASP A 24 -4.22 -2.83 3.18
C ASP A 24 -3.33 -4.02 3.61
N VAL A 25 -2.26 -3.71 4.34
CA VAL A 25 -1.26 -4.67 4.82
C VAL A 25 -1.46 -5.00 6.31
N GLU A 26 -2.45 -4.40 6.97
CA GLU A 26 -2.59 -4.45 8.42
C GLU A 26 -3.90 -5.15 8.82
N THR A 27 -3.78 -6.32 9.47
CA THR A 27 -4.82 -6.79 10.38
C THR A 27 -4.16 -7.25 11.65
N SER A 28 -4.12 -6.34 12.61
CA SER A 28 -4.00 -6.59 14.06
C SER A 28 -3.20 -7.84 14.45
N GLY A 29 -1.90 -7.84 14.17
CA GLY A 29 -0.97 -8.82 14.74
C GLY A 29 -0.99 -10.23 14.13
N GLN A 30 -1.62 -10.42 12.97
CA GLN A 30 -1.51 -11.65 12.19
C GLN A 30 -0.90 -11.37 10.81
N PRO A 31 -0.04 -12.25 10.27
CA PRO A 31 0.37 -12.20 8.87
C PRO A 31 -0.84 -12.62 8.02
N LEU A 32 -1.79 -11.69 7.83
CA LEU A 32 -2.83 -11.84 6.83
C LEU A 32 -2.27 -11.35 5.49
N ASP A 33 -2.58 -12.08 4.43
CA ASP A 33 -2.27 -11.65 3.08
C ASP A 33 -2.89 -10.26 2.81
N PRO A 34 -2.17 -9.35 2.14
CA PRO A 34 -2.63 -8.01 1.85
C PRO A 34 -3.87 -8.04 0.97
N VAL A 35 -4.73 -7.04 1.14
CA VAL A 35 -5.98 -6.92 0.38
C VAL A 35 -6.08 -5.57 -0.31
N LEU A 36 -6.68 -5.55 -1.49
CA LEU A 36 -7.01 -4.31 -2.18
C LEU A 36 -8.25 -3.68 -1.52
N ARG A 37 -8.06 -2.58 -0.82
CA ARG A 37 -9.14 -1.82 -0.21
C ARG A 37 -9.50 -0.59 -1.05
N GLU A 38 -10.79 -0.39 -1.29
CA GLU A 38 -11.29 0.83 -1.89
C GLU A 38 -11.62 1.84 -0.80
N THR A 39 -10.86 2.94 -0.78
CA THR A 39 -10.96 3.95 0.28
C THR A 39 -11.89 5.10 -0.08
N PHE A 40 -12.29 5.23 -1.36
CA PHE A 40 -13.22 6.26 -1.85
C PHE A 40 -12.96 7.71 -1.35
N GLY A 41 -11.72 8.07 -1.01
CA GLY A 41 -11.40 9.39 -0.44
C GLY A 41 -11.47 9.46 1.09
N GLU A 42 -11.27 8.34 1.78
CA GLU A 42 -11.00 8.32 3.21
C GLU A 42 -9.67 8.99 3.54
N HIS A 43 -9.51 9.42 4.78
CA HIS A 43 -8.25 9.97 5.29
C HIS A 43 -7.55 8.89 6.12
N GLY A 44 -6.26 8.71 5.90
CA GLY A 44 -5.50 7.68 6.61
C GLY A 44 -4.00 7.80 6.33
N GLN A 45 -3.20 7.09 7.13
CA GLN A 45 -1.78 6.97 6.86
C GLN A 45 -1.56 5.93 5.76
N TYR A 46 -0.67 6.23 4.82
CA TYR A 46 -0.27 5.30 3.77
C TYR A 46 1.19 5.54 3.42
N ALA A 47 1.86 4.49 2.97
CA ALA A 47 3.16 4.58 2.33
C ALA A 47 2.98 4.45 0.81
N ALA A 48 3.74 5.24 0.04
CA ALA A 48 3.77 5.13 -1.41
C ALA A 48 5.14 4.66 -1.88
N LEU A 49 5.16 3.60 -2.69
CA LEU A 49 6.38 3.12 -3.34
C LEU A 49 6.55 3.79 -4.70
N SER A 50 7.54 4.66 -4.83
CA SER A 50 7.89 5.31 -6.09
C SER A 50 9.05 4.56 -6.75
N TYR A 51 8.73 3.55 -7.56
CA TYR A 51 9.73 2.74 -8.28
C TYR A 51 9.40 2.63 -9.77
N CYS A 52 10.43 2.37 -10.58
CA CYS A 52 10.25 2.09 -12.00
C CYS A 52 9.81 0.64 -12.17
N TRP A 53 8.65 0.44 -12.81
CA TRP A 53 8.00 -0.87 -12.93
C TRP A 53 8.78 -1.90 -13.77
N GLY A 54 9.71 -1.46 -14.63
CA GLY A 54 10.49 -2.33 -15.52
C GLY A 54 9.65 -3.03 -16.60
N ASP A 55 10.33 -3.77 -17.49
CA ASP A 55 9.69 -4.66 -18.47
C ASP A 55 9.40 -6.02 -17.81
N GLY A 56 8.13 -6.44 -17.75
CA GLY A 56 7.72 -7.71 -17.13
C GLY A 56 6.77 -7.56 -15.94
N GLN A 57 5.66 -6.85 -16.16
CA GLN A 57 4.61 -6.68 -15.16
C GLN A 57 3.88 -8.00 -14.89
N VAL A 58 4.12 -8.60 -13.73
CA VAL A 58 3.42 -9.83 -13.30
C VAL A 58 2.18 -9.50 -12.43
N ASN A 59 2.14 -8.31 -11.84
CA ASN A 59 1.18 -7.98 -10.77
C ASN A 59 0.40 -6.68 -11.05
N VAL A 60 -0.26 -6.61 -12.21
CA VAL A 60 -1.11 -5.47 -12.58
C VAL A 60 -2.53 -5.73 -12.12
N THR A 61 -3.12 -4.78 -11.40
CA THR A 61 -4.56 -4.79 -11.13
C THR A 61 -5.33 -4.55 -12.42
N THR A 62 -5.76 -5.64 -13.07
CA THR A 62 -6.71 -5.60 -14.18
C THR A 62 -8.14 -5.55 -13.67
N ARG A 63 -9.11 -5.17 -14.51
CA ARG A 63 -10.53 -5.16 -14.14
C ARG A 63 -11.06 -6.56 -13.81
N GLU A 64 -10.42 -7.59 -14.36
CA GLU A 64 -10.74 -9.00 -14.15
C GLU A 64 -10.23 -9.50 -12.80
N ASN A 65 -9.01 -9.13 -12.43
CA ASN A 65 -8.36 -9.59 -11.18
C ASN A 65 -8.64 -8.70 -9.97
N ILE A 66 -9.33 -7.56 -10.16
CA ILE A 66 -9.64 -6.63 -9.06
C ILE A 66 -10.50 -7.29 -7.97
N ALA A 67 -11.42 -8.19 -8.34
CA ALA A 67 -12.27 -8.90 -7.38
C ALA A 67 -11.46 -9.90 -6.55
N GLN A 68 -10.48 -10.56 -7.17
CA GLN A 68 -9.56 -11.46 -6.51
C GLN A 68 -8.66 -10.70 -5.53
N PHE A 69 -8.04 -9.59 -5.98
CA PHE A 69 -7.19 -8.77 -5.13
C PHE A 69 -7.93 -8.10 -3.97
N LYS A 70 -9.25 -7.87 -4.08
CA LYS A 70 -10.08 -7.43 -2.94
C LYS A 70 -10.26 -8.52 -1.88
N ASN A 71 -10.17 -9.79 -2.27
CA ASN A 71 -10.31 -10.92 -1.36
C ASN A 71 -8.96 -11.26 -0.74
N VAL A 72 -7.93 -11.40 -1.58
CA VAL A 72 -6.57 -11.71 -1.17
C VAL A 72 -5.57 -11.34 -2.28
N ILE A 73 -4.45 -10.75 -1.91
CA ILE A 73 -3.30 -10.56 -2.79
C ILE A 73 -2.22 -11.52 -2.31
N SER A 74 -1.98 -12.58 -3.07
CA SER A 74 -0.93 -13.55 -2.74
C SER A 74 0.44 -12.89 -2.80
N ILE A 75 1.05 -12.63 -1.64
CA ILE A 75 2.38 -11.99 -1.53
C ILE A 75 3.43 -12.77 -2.32
N SER A 76 3.32 -14.09 -2.31
CA SER A 76 4.20 -15.01 -3.05
C SER A 76 4.20 -14.79 -4.57
N GLU A 77 3.12 -14.24 -5.12
CA GLU A 77 3.02 -13.91 -6.56
C GLU A 77 3.57 -12.50 -6.86
N LEU A 78 3.70 -11.67 -5.83
CA LEU A 78 4.27 -10.33 -5.97
C LEU A 78 5.75 -10.38 -6.29
N SER A 79 6.24 -9.39 -7.03
CA SER A 79 7.67 -9.21 -7.26
C SER A 79 8.40 -8.99 -5.94
N GLN A 80 9.66 -9.44 -5.84
CA GLN A 80 10.43 -9.36 -4.60
C GLN A 80 10.49 -7.93 -4.01
N THR A 81 10.53 -6.90 -4.85
CA THR A 81 10.45 -5.49 -4.42
C THR A 81 9.16 -5.16 -3.67
N LEU A 82 8.02 -5.69 -4.11
CA LEU A 82 6.74 -5.47 -3.44
C LEU A 82 6.66 -6.26 -2.14
N GLN A 83 7.19 -7.49 -2.12
CA GLN A 83 7.27 -8.30 -0.90
C GLN A 83 8.11 -7.62 0.19
N ASP A 84 9.28 -7.08 -0.19
CA ASP A 84 10.17 -6.36 0.72
C ASP A 84 9.48 -5.13 1.33
N VAL A 85 8.81 -4.35 0.48
CA VAL A 85 8.09 -3.14 0.93
C VAL A 85 6.94 -3.48 1.87
N ILE A 86 6.18 -4.55 1.59
CA ILE A 86 5.13 -5.03 2.50
C ILE A 86 5.73 -5.51 3.83
N SER A 87 6.90 -6.15 3.81
CA SER A 87 7.58 -6.63 5.03
C SER A 87 8.21 -5.51 5.87
N VAL A 88 8.53 -4.36 5.28
CA VAL A 88 9.20 -3.22 5.95
C VAL A 88 8.21 -2.24 6.58
N THR A 89 6.94 -2.27 6.14
CA THR A 89 5.89 -1.33 6.60
C THR A 89 5.38 -1.74 7.98
#